data_AF-A0A7Y6IKA5-F1
#
_entry.id   AF-A0A7Y6IKA5-F1
#
_cell.length_a   1.000
_cell.length_b   1.000
_cell.length_c   1.000
_cell.angle_alpha   90.00
_cell.angle_beta   90.00
_cell.angle_gamma   90.00
#
_symmetry.space_group_name_H-M   'P 1'
#
loop_
_entity.id
_entity.type
_entity.pdbx_description
1 polymer ?
#
loop_
_entity_poly.entity_id
_entity_poly.type
_entity_poly.pdbx_seq_one_letter_code
_entity_poly.pdbx_strand_id
1 'polypeptide(L)'
;MDVSDVDVADADAASACVQCGHPHPSLIRRPLRPVRCSCRSCGAVFRPGPPPAPGRDGGRGAPAADPDPAHASAADDPRPADAGRDPMDAGRDRDDAGRDPARADLDGDPLAAFMPGRMVRWVRAQAGPEPVPDAPDRATLARWYKDFDALVAAARSSPEARAAVERVSDVPLDRLPVKPPAFSKVCAALHATCYDAGLAASRLAGADPAVVAERIGHLRRWLATAGRSTTWLEAAPAPDPDPAVVEELLTPPRSFTTDQVRALFGALFGVDKGPSVPGVRERFGDERVREALLAYLRTGERPLREAVAADLAAGSGPGLDPDLGPSPGPGPASGPGSDPGPGSGARADAS
;
A
#
# COMPACT_ATOMS: atom_id res chain seq x y z
N MET A 1 57.40 16.20 10.99
CA MET A 1 56.05 16.68 11.33
C MET A 1 55.12 15.55 10.96
N ASP A 2 54.76 14.78 11.98
CA ASP A 2 53.93 13.58 11.91
C ASP A 2 52.48 13.98 11.66
N VAL A 3 51.86 13.45 10.61
CA VAL A 3 50.43 13.61 10.35
C VAL A 3 49.79 12.31 10.79
N SER A 4 49.26 12.32 12.01
CA SER A 4 48.58 11.18 12.62
C SER A 4 47.35 10.79 11.80
N ASP A 5 47.33 9.52 11.38
CA ASP A 5 46.14 8.78 10.99
C ASP A 5 45.08 8.91 12.09
N VAL A 6 43.94 9.50 11.74
CA VAL A 6 42.74 9.44 12.58
C VAL A 6 41.95 8.23 12.12
N ASP A 7 42.11 7.12 12.85
CA ASP A 7 41.24 5.95 12.77
C ASP A 7 39.79 6.38 12.97
N VAL A 8 39.04 6.41 11.86
CA VAL A 8 37.58 6.48 11.90
C VAL A 8 37.10 5.09 12.29
N ALA A 9 36.90 4.89 13.59
CA ALA A 9 36.33 3.67 14.13
C ALA A 9 35.01 3.32 13.40
N ASP A 10 35.02 2.13 12.81
CA ASP A 10 33.94 1.50 12.06
C ASP A 10 32.72 1.30 12.98
N ALA A 11 31.70 2.14 12.79
CA ALA A 11 30.40 1.95 13.40
C ALA A 11 29.59 1.01 12.51
N ASP A 12 29.85 -0.29 12.65
CA ASP A 12 29.18 -1.39 11.94
C ASP A 12 27.75 -1.61 12.49
N ALA A 13 26.91 -0.58 12.36
CA ALA A 13 25.52 -0.57 12.81
C ALA A 13 24.59 -0.78 11.60
N ALA A 14 24.19 -2.04 11.38
CA ALA A 14 23.15 -2.51 10.46
C ALA A 14 23.28 -2.02 9.00
N SER A 15 23.97 -2.82 8.18
CA SER A 15 24.26 -2.58 6.76
C SER A 15 23.06 -2.56 5.81
N ALA A 16 21.84 -2.88 6.28
CA ALA A 16 20.63 -2.93 5.46
C ALA A 16 19.41 -2.29 6.15
N CYS A 17 18.53 -1.70 5.34
CA CYS A 17 17.27 -1.18 5.83
C CYS A 17 16.38 -2.31 6.34
N VAL A 18 16.07 -2.33 7.65
CA VAL A 18 15.21 -3.35 8.28
C VAL A 18 13.84 -3.53 7.63
N GLN A 19 13.34 -2.50 6.93
CA GLN A 19 12.02 -2.55 6.29
C GLN A 19 12.04 -3.12 4.86
N CYS A 20 13.17 -3.07 4.16
CA CYS A 20 13.23 -3.52 2.75
C CYS A 20 14.49 -4.32 2.38
N GLY A 21 15.37 -4.62 3.33
CA GLY A 21 16.62 -5.36 3.12
C GLY A 21 17.65 -4.65 2.22
N HIS A 22 17.35 -3.47 1.66
CA HIS A 22 18.28 -2.79 0.77
C HIS A 22 19.50 -2.27 1.54
N PRO A 23 20.73 -2.56 1.08
CA PRO A 23 21.93 -1.97 1.65
C PRO A 23 21.82 -0.45 1.54
N HIS A 24 21.95 0.26 2.66
CA HIS A 24 21.65 1.69 2.75
C HIS A 24 22.49 2.49 1.73
N PRO A 25 21.90 3.24 0.79
CA PRO A 25 22.65 4.25 0.06
C PRO A 25 22.41 5.63 0.68
N SER A 26 23.53 6.28 1.02
CA SER A 26 23.70 7.72 1.28
C SER A 26 22.82 8.33 2.40
N LEU A 27 23.40 8.36 3.61
CA LEU A 27 22.96 9.20 4.72
C LEU A 27 22.95 10.68 4.27
N ILE A 28 21.78 11.31 4.17
CA ILE A 28 21.69 12.76 4.01
C ILE A 28 21.82 13.38 5.41
N ARG A 29 23.05 13.71 5.82
CA ARG A 29 23.29 14.48 7.04
C ARG A 29 22.90 15.94 6.80
N ARG A 30 21.85 16.43 7.46
CA ARG A 30 21.57 17.88 7.56
C ARG A 30 22.16 18.40 8.88
N PRO A 31 23.09 19.37 8.85
CA PRO A 31 23.99 19.63 9.97
C PRO A 31 23.39 20.29 11.23
N LEU A 32 22.07 20.48 11.37
CA LEU A 32 21.51 21.32 12.45
C LEU A 32 20.26 20.77 13.18
N ARG A 33 19.89 19.50 12.98
CA ARG A 33 18.75 18.85 13.66
C ARG A 33 19.02 17.36 13.90
N PRO A 34 18.33 16.69 14.84
CA PRO A 34 18.47 15.23 15.01
C PRO A 34 18.41 14.54 13.65
N VAL A 35 19.45 13.79 13.34
CA VAL A 35 19.70 13.22 12.02
C VAL A 35 18.54 12.29 11.68
N ARG A 36 17.66 12.73 10.78
CA ARG A 36 16.64 11.87 10.20
C ARG A 36 17.28 11.16 9.02
N CYS A 37 17.42 9.85 9.13
CA CYS A 37 17.86 9.02 8.04
C CYS A 37 16.61 8.47 7.33
N SER A 38 16.66 8.34 6.01
CA SER A 38 15.58 7.72 5.24
C SER A 38 16.14 6.74 4.22
N CYS A 39 15.57 5.54 4.12
CA CYS A 39 15.93 4.60 3.07
C CYS A 39 15.48 5.14 1.71
N ARG A 40 16.39 5.27 0.75
CA ARG A 40 16.05 5.72 -0.61
C ARG A 40 15.17 4.72 -1.37
N SER A 41 15.25 3.44 -1.03
CA SER A 41 14.51 2.39 -1.72
C SER A 41 13.04 2.34 -1.30
N CYS A 42 12.77 2.35 0.02
CA CYS A 42 11.41 2.19 0.54
C CYS A 42 10.86 3.44 1.25
N GLY A 43 11.66 4.49 1.41
CA GLY A 43 11.27 5.72 2.10
C GLY A 43 11.22 5.63 3.62
N ALA A 44 11.52 4.47 4.22
CA ALA A 44 11.48 4.26 5.67
C ALA A 44 12.38 5.27 6.38
N VAL A 45 11.83 6.01 7.36
CA VAL A 45 12.57 7.02 8.14
C VAL A 45 12.99 6.40 9.46
N PHE A 46 14.28 6.43 9.77
CA PHE A 46 14.80 6.03 11.09
C PHE A 46 15.47 7.21 11.79
N ARG A 47 15.35 7.23 13.12
CA ARG A 47 16.15 8.10 13.99
C ARG A 47 17.21 7.22 14.63
N PRO A 48 18.50 7.43 14.36
CA PRO A 48 19.53 6.78 15.14
C PRO A 48 19.32 7.18 16.61
N GLY A 49 19.29 6.19 17.50
CA GLY A 49 19.38 6.48 18.93
C GLY A 49 20.68 7.24 19.23
N PRO A 50 20.76 7.96 20.37
CA PRO A 50 22.04 8.50 20.80
C PRO A 50 23.07 7.37 20.85
N PRO A 51 24.33 7.60 20.40
CA PRO A 51 25.37 6.59 20.54
C PRO A 51 25.46 6.18 22.01
N PRO A 52 25.71 4.89 22.32
CA PRO A 52 25.93 4.46 23.68
C PRO A 52 27.08 5.28 24.28
N ALA A 53 26.85 5.86 25.46
CA ALA A 53 27.88 6.64 26.14
C ALA A 53 29.10 5.73 26.39
N PRO A 54 30.32 6.15 26.01
CA PRO A 54 31.51 5.37 26.29
C PRO A 54 31.68 5.24 27.82
N GLY A 55 31.72 4.00 28.32
CA GLY A 55 32.12 3.72 29.70
C GLY A 55 31.02 3.33 30.71
N ARG A 56 29.87 2.78 30.29
CA ARG A 56 28.99 2.06 31.22
C ARG A 56 29.08 0.55 31.00
N ASP A 57 30.04 -0.05 31.69
CA ASP A 57 30.09 -1.48 31.93
C ASP A 57 28.81 -1.97 32.63
N GLY A 58 28.08 -2.87 31.97
CA GLY A 58 27.64 -4.16 32.52
C GLY A 58 26.78 -4.23 33.79
N GLY A 59 26.22 -3.14 34.32
CA GLY A 59 25.38 -3.19 35.51
C GLY A 59 23.95 -3.66 35.22
N ARG A 60 23.65 -4.95 35.44
CA ARG A 60 22.28 -5.48 35.57
C ARG A 60 21.51 -4.71 36.64
N GLY A 61 20.63 -3.79 36.22
CA GLY A 61 19.63 -3.15 37.06
C GLY A 61 18.27 -3.82 36.90
N ALA A 62 17.66 -4.17 38.04
CA ALA A 62 16.36 -4.84 38.18
C ALA A 62 15.18 -4.08 37.51
N PRO A 63 14.10 -4.79 37.11
CA PRO A 63 12.91 -4.16 36.55
C PRO A 63 12.14 -3.35 37.60
N ALA A 64 11.93 -2.07 37.31
CA ALA A 64 11.04 -1.20 38.06
C ALA A 64 9.59 -1.46 37.65
N ALA A 65 8.70 -1.39 38.64
CA ALA A 65 7.29 -1.71 38.62
C ALA A 65 6.48 -0.96 37.54
N ASP A 66 5.57 -1.70 36.91
CA ASP A 66 4.44 -1.18 36.15
C ASP A 66 3.50 -0.36 37.05
N PRO A 67 3.09 0.86 36.65
CA PRO A 67 1.90 1.48 37.18
C PRO A 67 0.66 1.04 36.39
N ASP A 68 -0.25 0.48 37.18
CA ASP A 68 -1.66 0.15 36.95
C ASP A 68 -2.45 1.26 36.20
N PRO A 69 -3.12 0.96 35.07
CA PRO A 69 -4.17 1.83 34.54
C PRO A 69 -5.55 1.36 35.00
N ALA A 70 -6.11 2.18 35.90
CA ALA A 70 -7.47 2.07 36.43
C ALA A 70 -8.55 1.94 35.35
N HIS A 71 -9.49 1.05 35.66
CA HIS A 71 -10.82 0.92 35.06
C HIS A 71 -11.60 2.24 35.07
N ALA A 72 -12.23 2.57 33.94
CA ALA A 72 -13.45 3.38 33.90
C ALA A 72 -14.38 2.86 32.80
N SER A 73 -15.51 2.32 33.23
CA SER A 73 -16.65 1.92 32.40
C SER A 73 -17.63 3.07 32.18
N ALA A 74 -18.35 2.97 31.06
CA ALA A 74 -19.75 3.36 30.81
C ALA A 74 -20.14 4.84 30.68
N ALA A 75 -20.65 5.19 29.48
CA ALA A 75 -21.89 5.95 29.23
C ALA A 75 -22.10 5.95 27.69
N ASP A 76 -23.05 5.17 27.19
CA ASP A 76 -24.44 5.56 26.87
C ASP A 76 -24.59 6.26 25.52
N ASP A 77 -25.29 5.55 24.65
CA ASP A 77 -25.59 5.83 23.25
C ASP A 77 -27.11 6.07 23.13
N PRO A 78 -27.57 7.24 22.65
CA PRO A 78 -28.93 7.36 22.16
C PRO A 78 -28.96 7.48 20.63
N ARG A 79 -29.34 6.37 20.00
CA ARG A 79 -29.95 6.29 18.66
C ARG A 79 -31.09 7.30 18.51
N PRO A 80 -31.11 8.14 17.44
CA PRO A 80 -32.33 8.72 16.94
C PRO A 80 -33.00 7.81 15.91
N ALA A 81 -34.33 7.88 15.95
CA ALA A 81 -35.27 7.04 15.21
C ALA A 81 -35.25 7.27 13.69
N ASP A 82 -35.46 6.16 13.02
CA ASP A 82 -35.75 5.99 11.60
C ASP A 82 -37.11 6.63 11.26
N ALA A 83 -37.12 7.64 10.41
CA ALA A 83 -38.31 8.29 9.89
C ALA A 83 -38.37 8.04 8.38
N GLY A 84 -39.33 7.20 7.99
CA GLY A 84 -39.57 6.77 6.63
C GLY A 84 -39.68 7.93 5.64
N ARG A 85 -39.12 7.71 4.45
CA ARG A 85 -39.43 8.47 3.25
C ARG A 85 -39.77 7.51 2.12
N ASP A 86 -40.95 7.74 1.57
CA ASP A 86 -41.51 7.08 0.41
C ASP A 86 -40.59 7.19 -0.83
N PRO A 87 -40.55 6.15 -1.69
CA PRO A 87 -39.84 6.20 -2.95
C PRO A 87 -40.69 6.96 -3.99
N MET A 88 -40.33 8.22 -4.25
CA MET A 88 -40.78 8.92 -5.46
C MET A 88 -39.93 8.45 -6.64
N ASP A 89 -40.53 7.54 -7.41
CA ASP A 89 -40.16 7.18 -8.77
C ASP A 89 -40.18 8.43 -9.66
N ALA A 90 -39.00 8.93 -9.99
CA ALA A 90 -38.82 10.00 -10.95
C ALA A 90 -37.90 9.50 -12.06
N GLY A 91 -38.50 8.73 -12.98
CA GLY A 91 -37.96 8.52 -14.31
C GLY A 91 -37.52 9.85 -14.90
N ARG A 92 -36.19 10.00 -15.04
CA ARG A 92 -35.57 11.11 -15.74
C ARG A 92 -34.69 10.52 -16.83
N ASP A 93 -35.31 10.36 -17.99
CA ASP A 93 -34.68 10.47 -19.29
C ASP A 93 -33.90 11.80 -19.31
N ARG A 94 -32.62 11.71 -18.93
CA ARG A 94 -31.61 12.77 -19.07
C ARG A 94 -30.58 12.29 -20.07
N ASP A 95 -31.05 11.95 -21.27
CA ASP A 95 -30.16 11.56 -22.33
C ASP A 95 -29.64 12.80 -23.06
N ASP A 96 -28.32 12.98 -22.94
CA ASP A 96 -27.38 13.52 -23.92
C ASP A 96 -27.34 15.01 -24.30
N ALA A 97 -28.21 15.89 -23.83
CA ALA A 97 -28.17 17.30 -24.26
C ALA A 97 -27.07 18.20 -23.63
N GLY A 98 -26.06 17.64 -22.96
CA GLY A 98 -25.05 18.43 -22.23
C GLY A 98 -23.67 17.78 -22.11
N ARG A 99 -23.30 16.88 -23.04
CA ARG A 99 -21.94 16.33 -23.07
C ARG A 99 -20.97 17.46 -23.43
N ASP A 100 -20.24 17.94 -22.43
CA ASP A 100 -19.19 18.95 -22.57
C ASP A 100 -18.23 18.54 -23.70
N PRO A 101 -18.08 19.33 -24.78
CA PRO A 101 -17.21 18.97 -25.90
C PRO A 101 -15.76 18.71 -25.46
N ALA A 102 -15.30 19.34 -24.37
CA ALA A 102 -13.97 19.08 -23.81
C ALA A 102 -13.81 17.68 -23.19
N ARG A 103 -14.91 16.97 -22.93
CA ARG A 103 -14.92 15.57 -22.49
C ARG A 103 -14.97 14.59 -23.66
N ALA A 104 -15.63 14.95 -24.77
CA ALA A 104 -15.69 14.10 -25.96
C ALA A 104 -14.29 13.88 -26.59
N ASP A 105 -13.40 14.86 -26.51
CA ASP A 105 -12.02 14.77 -27.04
C ASP A 105 -11.13 13.77 -26.28
N LEU A 106 -11.54 13.32 -25.09
CA LEU A 106 -10.81 12.32 -24.31
C LEU A 106 -11.37 10.91 -24.45
N ASP A 107 -12.60 10.79 -25.00
CA ASP A 107 -13.24 9.50 -25.23
C ASP A 107 -12.45 8.74 -26.32
N GLY A 108 -11.58 7.84 -25.88
CA GLY A 108 -10.72 7.03 -26.75
C GLY A 108 -9.23 7.35 -26.70
N ASP A 109 -8.77 8.37 -25.96
CA ASP A 109 -7.33 8.57 -25.77
C ASP A 109 -6.77 7.48 -24.83
N PRO A 110 -5.83 6.64 -25.27
CA PRO A 110 -5.28 5.54 -24.46
C PRO A 110 -4.59 6.04 -23.18
N LEU A 111 -4.09 7.27 -23.15
CA LEU A 111 -3.46 7.85 -21.96
C LEU A 111 -4.46 8.18 -20.85
N ALA A 112 -5.75 8.37 -21.17
CA ALA A 112 -6.78 8.62 -20.17
C ALA A 112 -6.94 7.45 -19.17
N ALA A 113 -6.49 6.25 -19.54
CA ALA A 113 -6.42 5.13 -18.61
C ALA A 113 -5.37 5.33 -17.49
N PHE A 114 -4.30 6.10 -17.73
CA PHE A 114 -3.11 6.18 -16.89
C PHE A 114 -2.87 7.54 -16.25
N MET A 115 -3.64 8.56 -16.61
CA MET A 115 -3.54 9.89 -16.00
C MET A 115 -4.84 10.68 -16.17
N PRO A 116 -5.05 11.72 -15.36
CA PRO A 116 -6.24 12.56 -15.47
C PRO A 116 -6.32 13.26 -16.82
N GLY A 117 -7.53 13.49 -17.34
CA GLY A 117 -7.75 14.09 -18.67
C GLY A 117 -7.04 15.43 -18.90
N ARG A 118 -6.98 16.29 -17.87
CA ARG A 118 -6.22 17.56 -17.91
C ARG A 118 -4.72 17.36 -18.18
N MET A 119 -4.16 16.28 -17.65
CA MET A 119 -2.76 15.92 -17.87
C MET A 119 -2.57 15.30 -19.25
N VAL A 120 -3.53 14.51 -19.76
CA VAL A 120 -3.52 14.03 -21.15
C VAL A 120 -3.47 15.21 -22.13
N ARG A 121 -4.37 16.18 -21.99
CA ARG A 121 -4.39 17.39 -22.81
C ARG A 121 -3.08 18.16 -22.74
N TRP A 122 -2.51 18.29 -21.54
CA TRP A 122 -1.20 18.91 -21.36
C TRP A 122 -0.09 18.15 -22.09
N VAL A 123 0.00 16.82 -21.94
CA VAL A 123 1.01 16.01 -22.64
C VAL A 123 0.87 16.13 -24.15
N ARG A 124 -0.36 16.06 -24.68
CA ARG A 124 -0.63 16.19 -26.12
C ARG A 124 -0.29 17.59 -26.63
N ALA A 125 -0.55 18.64 -25.87
CA ALA A 125 -0.20 20.02 -26.23
C ALA A 125 1.32 20.30 -26.20
N GLN A 126 2.09 19.54 -25.41
CA GLN A 126 3.54 19.63 -25.34
C GLN A 126 4.25 18.74 -26.37
N ALA A 127 3.53 17.78 -26.96
CA ALA A 127 4.06 16.92 -27.99
C ALA A 127 4.39 17.77 -29.22
N GLY A 128 5.68 17.89 -29.54
CA GLY A 128 6.13 18.49 -30.78
C GLY A 128 5.83 17.56 -31.98
N PRO A 129 6.74 17.42 -32.94
CA PRO A 129 6.52 16.52 -34.08
C PRO A 129 6.61 15.03 -33.70
N GLU A 130 7.16 14.70 -32.53
CA GLU A 130 7.27 13.31 -32.09
C GLU A 130 5.94 12.76 -31.55
N PRO A 131 5.56 11.53 -31.96
CA PRO A 131 4.33 10.92 -31.48
C PRO A 131 4.44 10.59 -29.99
N VAL A 132 3.41 10.93 -29.23
CA VAL A 132 3.29 10.52 -27.82
C VAL A 132 2.92 9.03 -27.78
N PRO A 133 3.65 8.20 -27.03
CA PRO A 133 3.34 6.78 -26.94
C PRO A 133 2.00 6.56 -26.22
N ASP A 134 1.19 5.66 -26.77
CA ASP A 134 -0.09 5.27 -26.17
C ASP A 134 0.07 4.50 -24.85
N ALA A 135 1.23 3.86 -24.67
CA ALA A 135 1.61 3.08 -23.50
C ALA A 135 2.99 3.55 -22.97
N PRO A 136 3.04 4.64 -22.18
CA PRO A 136 4.31 5.18 -21.70
C PRO A 136 4.99 4.21 -20.73
N ASP A 137 6.32 4.17 -20.80
CA ASP A 137 7.13 3.48 -19.79
C ASP A 137 7.08 4.20 -18.43
N ARG A 138 7.65 3.55 -17.41
CA ARG A 138 7.65 4.08 -16.03
C ARG A 138 8.34 5.44 -15.92
N ALA A 139 9.45 5.63 -16.64
CA ALA A 139 10.26 6.84 -16.54
C ALA A 139 9.53 8.04 -17.16
N THR A 140 8.90 7.81 -18.30
CA THR A 140 8.07 8.77 -19.03
C THR A 140 6.86 9.17 -18.21
N LEU A 141 6.11 8.20 -17.68
CA LEU A 141 4.94 8.49 -16.85
C LEU A 141 5.33 9.25 -15.56
N ALA A 142 6.40 8.83 -14.89
CA ALA A 142 6.91 9.51 -13.70
C ALA A 142 7.34 10.96 -13.99
N ARG A 143 8.00 11.20 -15.13
CA ARG A 143 8.39 12.53 -15.58
C ARG A 143 7.15 13.40 -15.82
N TRP A 144 6.18 12.92 -16.60
CA TRP A 144 4.97 13.69 -16.88
C TRP A 144 4.22 14.08 -15.61
N TYR A 145 4.05 13.15 -14.65
CA TYR A 145 3.41 13.48 -13.36
C TYR A 145 4.18 14.55 -12.59
N LYS A 146 5.50 14.42 -12.52
CA LYS A 146 6.37 15.38 -11.83
C LYS A 146 6.28 16.77 -12.46
N ASP A 147 6.35 16.85 -13.78
CA ASP A 147 6.39 18.10 -14.51
C ASP A 147 5.02 18.80 -14.50
N PHE A 148 3.92 18.04 -14.63
CA PHE A 148 2.56 18.58 -14.47
C PHE A 148 2.31 19.07 -13.03
N ASP A 149 2.74 18.33 -12.01
CA ASP A 149 2.63 18.76 -10.61
C ASP A 149 3.42 20.04 -10.35
N ALA A 150 4.60 20.18 -10.95
CA ALA A 150 5.40 21.39 -10.88
C ALA A 150 4.72 22.57 -11.58
N LEU A 151 4.08 22.34 -12.72
CA LEU A 151 3.29 23.35 -13.43
C LEU A 151 2.11 23.84 -12.58
N VAL A 152 1.34 22.94 -11.99
CA VAL A 152 0.20 23.29 -11.10
C VAL A 152 0.67 24.07 -9.88
N ALA A 153 1.82 23.70 -9.30
CA ALA A 153 2.41 24.45 -8.19
C ALA A 153 2.84 25.87 -8.64
N ALA A 154 3.49 25.99 -9.80
CA ALA A 154 3.95 27.27 -10.35
C ALA A 154 2.79 28.22 -10.72
N ALA A 155 1.65 27.68 -11.18
CA ALA A 155 0.46 28.44 -11.53
C ALA A 155 -0.13 29.29 -10.36
N ARG A 156 0.28 28.99 -9.12
CA ARG A 156 -0.09 29.79 -7.94
C ARG A 156 0.57 31.17 -7.93
N SER A 157 1.80 31.27 -8.43
CA SER A 157 2.61 32.50 -8.38
C SER A 157 3.00 33.05 -9.76
N SER A 158 2.83 32.28 -10.83
CA SER A 158 3.15 32.69 -12.21
C SER A 158 1.88 32.82 -13.07
N PRO A 159 1.58 34.01 -13.62
CA PRO A 159 0.47 34.21 -14.55
C PRO A 159 0.57 33.34 -15.81
N GLU A 160 1.79 33.13 -16.31
CA GLU A 160 2.03 32.29 -17.50
C GLU A 160 1.71 30.82 -17.21
N ALA A 161 2.19 30.29 -16.07
CA ALA A 161 1.88 28.92 -15.66
C ALA A 161 0.37 28.75 -15.39
N ARG A 162 -0.29 29.78 -14.83
CA ARG A 162 -1.74 29.81 -14.65
C ARG A 162 -2.49 29.69 -15.97
N ALA A 163 -2.14 30.53 -16.95
CA ALA A 163 -2.74 30.46 -18.29
C ALA A 163 -2.47 29.10 -18.98
N ALA A 164 -1.32 28.48 -18.72
CA ALA A 164 -1.03 27.14 -19.23
C ALA A 164 -1.93 26.06 -18.60
N VAL A 165 -2.18 26.11 -17.28
CA VAL A 165 -3.11 25.18 -16.60
C VAL A 165 -4.56 25.41 -17.02
N GLU A 166 -5.00 26.66 -17.11
CA GLU A 166 -6.37 27.02 -17.50
C GLU A 166 -6.71 26.57 -18.93
N ARG A 167 -5.72 26.52 -19.84
CA ARG A 167 -5.91 25.99 -21.19
C ARG A 167 -6.20 24.48 -21.24
N VAL A 168 -5.76 23.72 -20.25
CA VAL A 168 -5.82 22.25 -20.27
C VAL A 168 -6.72 21.66 -19.18
N SER A 169 -7.17 22.47 -18.23
CA SER A 169 -7.96 22.05 -17.07
C SER A 169 -9.31 22.74 -17.05
N ASP A 170 -10.36 21.93 -17.02
CA ASP A 170 -11.75 22.31 -16.71
C ASP A 170 -11.96 22.55 -15.21
N VAL A 171 -11.04 22.05 -14.37
CA VAL A 171 -11.06 22.26 -12.92
C VAL A 171 -10.39 23.59 -12.58
N PRO A 172 -11.06 24.49 -11.83
CA PRO A 172 -10.47 25.73 -11.33
C PRO A 172 -9.17 25.48 -10.57
N LEU A 173 -8.18 26.36 -10.77
CA LEU A 173 -6.85 26.19 -10.19
C LEU A 173 -6.89 26.04 -8.67
N ASP A 174 -7.71 26.81 -7.94
CA ASP A 174 -7.95 26.71 -6.49
C ASP A 174 -8.44 25.34 -6.00
N ARG A 175 -9.07 24.55 -6.87
CA ARG A 175 -9.50 23.18 -6.57
C ARG A 175 -8.47 22.10 -6.91
N LEU A 176 -7.41 22.44 -7.66
CA LEU A 176 -6.32 21.51 -7.96
C LEU A 176 -5.40 21.31 -6.75
N PRO A 177 -4.92 20.08 -6.49
CA PRO A 177 -4.06 19.81 -5.35
C PRO A 177 -2.75 20.57 -5.42
N VAL A 178 -2.41 21.28 -4.35
CA VAL A 178 -1.16 22.05 -4.24
C VAL A 178 0.05 21.12 -4.16
N LYS A 179 -0.11 19.96 -3.51
CA LYS A 179 0.99 19.01 -3.28
C LYS A 179 0.46 17.57 -3.29
N PRO A 180 0.12 17.04 -4.47
CA PRO A 180 -0.31 15.65 -4.57
C PRO A 180 0.83 14.69 -4.19
N PRO A 181 0.51 13.43 -3.81
CA PRO A 181 1.54 12.43 -3.55
C PRO A 181 2.34 12.15 -4.83
N ALA A 182 3.66 12.25 -4.75
CA ALA A 182 4.54 12.02 -5.89
C ALA A 182 4.33 10.62 -6.49
N PHE A 183 4.42 10.50 -7.82
CA PHE A 183 4.25 9.24 -8.56
C PHE A 183 5.02 8.07 -7.95
N SER A 184 6.31 8.27 -7.64
CA SER A 184 7.16 7.24 -7.04
C SER A 184 6.68 6.76 -5.67
N LYS A 185 6.07 7.64 -4.86
CA LYS A 185 5.49 7.28 -3.57
C LYS A 185 4.23 6.43 -3.74
N VAL A 186 3.39 6.76 -4.71
CA VAL A 186 2.18 5.97 -5.01
C VAL A 186 2.56 4.59 -5.54
N CYS A 187 3.52 4.49 -6.46
CA CYS A 187 4.07 3.19 -6.89
C CYS A 187 4.61 2.38 -5.70
N ALA A 188 5.44 3.00 -4.85
CA ALA A 188 6.03 2.31 -3.70
C ALA A 188 4.96 1.82 -2.71
N ALA A 189 3.90 2.60 -2.47
CA ALA A 189 2.77 2.19 -1.65
C ALA A 189 2.07 0.97 -2.24
N LEU A 190 1.76 0.99 -3.54
CA LEU A 190 1.15 -0.13 -4.25
C LEU A 190 2.02 -1.39 -4.20
N HIS A 191 3.32 -1.30 -4.50
CA HIS A 191 4.21 -2.46 -4.40
C HIS A 191 4.24 -3.05 -2.98
N ALA A 192 4.26 -2.20 -1.95
CA ALA A 192 4.33 -2.62 -0.55
C ALA A 192 3.07 -3.32 -0.04
N THR A 193 1.91 -3.07 -0.64
CA THR A 193 0.58 -3.59 -0.24
C THR A 193 0.01 -4.62 -1.21
N CYS A 194 0.89 -5.29 -1.97
CA CYS A 194 0.50 -6.25 -3.00
C CYS A 194 -0.42 -5.66 -4.07
N TYR A 195 -0.35 -4.35 -4.32
CA TYR A 195 -1.23 -3.57 -5.18
C TYR A 195 -2.63 -3.31 -4.63
N ASP A 196 -2.90 -3.58 -3.35
CA ASP A 196 -4.19 -3.25 -2.74
C ASP A 196 -4.38 -1.73 -2.68
N ALA A 197 -5.51 -1.25 -3.21
CA ALA A 197 -5.80 0.16 -3.37
C ALA A 197 -6.13 0.84 -2.02
N GLY A 198 -6.92 0.17 -1.18
CA GLY A 198 -7.32 0.70 0.12
C GLY A 198 -6.12 0.81 1.06
N LEU A 199 -5.31 -0.24 1.15
CA LEU A 199 -4.08 -0.22 1.95
C LEU A 199 -3.06 0.77 1.41
N ALA A 200 -2.91 0.87 0.08
CA ALA A 200 -2.02 1.87 -0.52
C ALA A 200 -2.48 3.30 -0.19
N ALA A 201 -3.79 3.56 -0.19
CA ALA A 201 -4.36 4.85 0.19
C ALA A 201 -4.11 5.16 1.68
N SER A 202 -4.34 4.20 2.57
CA SER A 202 -4.06 4.33 4.01
C SER A 202 -2.59 4.69 4.29
N ARG A 203 -1.66 4.12 3.52
CA ARG A 203 -0.21 4.45 3.62
C ARG A 203 0.15 5.84 3.12
N LEU A 204 -0.71 6.45 2.30
CA LEU A 204 -0.57 7.80 1.78
C LEU A 204 -1.36 8.84 2.59
N ALA A 205 -1.79 8.48 3.82
CA ALA A 205 -2.50 9.36 4.73
C ALA A 205 -1.82 10.73 4.89
N GLY A 206 -2.63 11.77 5.01
CA GLY A 206 -2.20 13.18 5.07
C GLY A 206 -2.18 13.90 3.71
N ALA A 207 -2.48 13.19 2.62
CA ALA A 207 -2.86 13.79 1.35
C ALA A 207 -4.38 13.81 1.18
N ASP A 208 -4.87 14.60 0.21
CA ASP A 208 -6.28 14.62 -0.18
C ASP A 208 -6.74 13.21 -0.64
N PRO A 209 -7.78 12.61 -0.01
CA PRO A 209 -8.22 11.26 -0.33
C PRO A 209 -8.68 11.08 -1.79
N ALA A 210 -9.36 12.07 -2.38
CA ALA A 210 -9.84 11.98 -3.75
C ALA A 210 -8.67 11.97 -4.74
N VAL A 211 -7.65 12.79 -4.48
CA VAL A 211 -6.42 12.84 -5.30
C VAL A 211 -5.60 11.56 -5.16
N VAL A 212 -5.53 10.98 -3.96
CA VAL A 212 -4.88 9.69 -3.71
C VAL A 212 -5.59 8.58 -4.48
N ALA A 213 -6.93 8.50 -4.37
CA ALA A 213 -7.74 7.52 -5.07
C ALA A 213 -7.61 7.64 -6.61
N GLU A 214 -7.70 8.86 -7.15
CA GLU A 214 -7.49 9.13 -8.58
C GLU A 214 -6.13 8.59 -9.05
N ARG A 215 -5.05 8.90 -8.34
CA ARG A 215 -3.69 8.43 -8.71
C ARG A 215 -3.52 6.93 -8.56
N ILE A 216 -4.03 6.33 -7.50
CA ILE A 216 -3.97 4.88 -7.30
C ILE A 216 -4.68 4.16 -8.44
N GLY A 217 -5.88 4.62 -8.82
CA GLY A 217 -6.64 4.04 -9.93
C GLY A 217 -5.87 4.07 -11.25
N HIS A 218 -5.31 5.24 -11.59
CA HIS A 218 -4.47 5.39 -12.79
C HIS A 218 -3.24 4.47 -12.77
N LEU A 219 -2.49 4.44 -11.67
CA LEU A 219 -1.27 3.63 -11.57
C LEU A 219 -1.58 2.13 -11.53
N ARG A 220 -2.69 1.70 -10.92
CA ARG A 220 -3.11 0.30 -10.98
C ARG A 220 -3.46 -0.13 -12.40
N ARG A 221 -4.22 0.68 -13.15
CA ARG A 221 -4.53 0.40 -14.56
C ARG A 221 -3.27 0.32 -15.41
N TRP A 222 -2.32 1.22 -15.18
CA TRP A 222 -1.00 1.17 -15.83
C TRP A 222 -0.23 -0.11 -15.46
N LEU A 223 -0.11 -0.44 -14.16
CA LEU A 223 0.57 -1.66 -13.69
C LEU A 223 -0.11 -2.96 -14.16
N ALA A 224 -1.43 -2.94 -14.41
CA ALA A 224 -2.16 -4.07 -14.97
C ALA A 224 -1.87 -4.29 -16.46
N THR A 225 -1.37 -3.28 -17.16
CA THR A 225 -1.19 -3.25 -18.62
C THR A 225 0.24 -2.85 -19.02
N ALA A 226 0.46 -1.61 -19.47
CA ALA A 226 1.75 -1.12 -19.99
C ALA A 226 2.89 -1.20 -18.96
N GLY A 227 2.59 -1.04 -17.68
CA GLY A 227 3.53 -1.10 -16.57
C GLY A 227 3.72 -2.49 -15.98
N ARG A 228 3.11 -3.54 -16.55
CA ARG A 228 3.09 -4.90 -15.99
C ARG A 228 4.49 -5.46 -15.76
N SER A 229 5.40 -5.26 -16.69
CA SER A 229 6.82 -5.65 -16.59
C SER A 229 7.59 -4.98 -15.44
N THR A 230 7.03 -3.92 -14.84
CA THR A 230 7.64 -3.22 -13.70
C THR A 230 7.14 -3.74 -12.35
N THR A 231 6.16 -4.64 -12.36
CA THR A 231 5.64 -5.31 -11.16
C THR A 231 6.63 -6.36 -10.66
N TRP A 232 6.60 -6.66 -9.36
CA TRP A 232 7.35 -7.81 -8.85
C TRP A 232 6.72 -9.13 -9.33
N LEU A 233 5.47 -9.13 -9.80
CA LEU A 233 4.83 -10.32 -10.40
C LEU A 233 5.57 -10.76 -11.66
N GLU A 234 6.05 -9.85 -12.49
CA GLU A 234 6.81 -10.17 -13.71
C GLU A 234 8.32 -10.24 -13.50
N ALA A 235 8.79 -10.17 -12.25
CA ALA A 235 10.21 -10.36 -11.96
C ALA A 235 10.64 -11.81 -12.31
N ALA A 236 11.93 -11.98 -12.59
CA ALA A 236 12.50 -13.31 -12.78
C ALA A 236 12.19 -14.20 -11.56
N PRO A 237 11.78 -15.46 -11.77
CA PRO A 237 11.50 -16.39 -10.68
C PRO A 237 12.68 -16.50 -9.73
N ALA A 238 12.42 -16.42 -8.43
CA ALA A 238 13.42 -16.73 -7.43
C ALA A 238 13.69 -18.24 -7.38
N PRO A 239 14.90 -18.66 -6.94
CA PRO A 239 15.13 -20.03 -6.53
C PRO A 239 14.11 -20.46 -5.47
N ASP A 240 13.70 -21.72 -5.50
CA ASP A 240 12.81 -22.26 -4.47
C ASP A 240 13.49 -22.19 -3.10
N PRO A 241 12.80 -21.65 -2.07
CA PRO A 241 13.36 -21.59 -0.72
C PRO A 241 13.45 -22.98 -0.08
N ASP A 242 14.39 -23.10 0.87
CA ASP A 242 14.54 -24.28 1.72
C ASP A 242 13.22 -24.58 2.47
N PRO A 243 12.61 -25.76 2.28
CA PRO A 243 11.37 -26.14 2.96
C PRO A 243 11.46 -26.06 4.48
N ALA A 244 12.62 -26.34 5.09
CA ALA A 244 12.78 -26.26 6.54
C ALA A 244 12.62 -24.82 7.05
N VAL A 245 13.20 -23.84 6.34
CA VAL A 245 13.03 -22.42 6.66
C VAL A 245 11.57 -21.98 6.47
N VAL A 246 10.88 -22.52 5.46
CA VAL A 246 9.46 -22.21 5.23
C VAL A 246 8.57 -22.81 6.32
N GLU A 247 8.89 -24.01 6.81
CA GLU A 247 8.19 -24.63 7.93
C GLU A 247 8.32 -23.82 9.23
N GLU A 248 9.51 -23.27 9.53
CA GLU A 248 9.71 -22.34 10.65
C GLU A 248 8.80 -21.10 10.56
N LEU A 249 8.54 -20.60 9.34
CA LEU A 249 7.71 -19.42 9.10
C LEU A 249 6.21 -19.64 9.34
N LEU A 250 5.75 -20.89 9.50
CA LEU A 250 4.38 -21.19 9.92
C LEU A 250 4.06 -20.62 11.30
N THR A 251 5.09 -20.40 12.13
CA THR A 251 5.00 -19.66 13.39
C THR A 251 5.84 -18.39 13.26
N PRO A 252 5.25 -17.29 12.76
CA PRO A 252 6.03 -16.13 12.33
C PRO A 252 6.84 -15.53 13.49
N PRO A 253 8.14 -15.27 13.29
CA PRO A 253 8.96 -14.67 14.31
C PRO A 253 8.53 -13.22 14.59
N ARG A 254 8.90 -12.69 15.76
CA ARG A 254 8.68 -11.27 16.09
C ARG A 254 9.41 -10.32 15.14
N SER A 255 10.53 -10.78 14.57
CA SER A 255 11.36 -10.07 13.61
C SER A 255 11.89 -11.04 12.58
N PHE A 256 11.92 -10.62 11.31
CA PHE A 256 12.42 -11.45 10.22
C PHE A 256 13.87 -11.10 9.91
N THR A 257 14.70 -12.11 9.67
CA THR A 257 16.00 -11.94 9.02
C THR A 257 15.82 -11.73 7.51
N THR A 258 16.85 -11.25 6.81
CA THR A 258 16.82 -11.09 5.35
C THR A 258 16.52 -12.42 4.63
N ASP A 259 17.13 -13.51 5.09
CA ASP A 259 16.93 -14.84 4.50
C ASP A 259 15.51 -15.36 4.75
N GLN A 260 14.95 -15.11 5.93
CA GLN A 260 13.54 -15.42 6.23
C GLN A 260 12.58 -14.62 5.36
N VAL A 261 12.85 -13.34 5.09
CA VAL A 261 12.03 -12.52 4.17
C VAL A 261 12.11 -13.07 2.75
N ARG A 262 13.30 -13.44 2.28
CA ARG A 262 13.47 -14.05 0.95
C ARG A 262 12.72 -15.39 0.87
N ALA A 263 12.84 -16.24 1.89
CA ALA A 263 12.14 -17.51 1.94
C ALA A 263 10.62 -17.32 1.94
N LEU A 264 10.10 -16.38 2.74
CA LEU A 264 8.69 -16.01 2.77
C LEU A 264 8.19 -15.59 1.38
N PHE A 265 8.88 -14.69 0.69
CA PHE A 265 8.44 -14.23 -0.63
C PHE A 265 8.66 -15.25 -1.74
N GLY A 266 9.70 -16.08 -1.66
CA GLY A 266 9.91 -17.22 -2.53
C GLY A 266 8.75 -18.23 -2.42
N ALA A 267 8.31 -18.53 -1.20
CA ALA A 267 7.21 -19.45 -0.94
C ALA A 267 5.85 -18.85 -1.35
N LEU A 268 5.54 -17.61 -0.94
CA LEU A 268 4.23 -17.01 -1.19
C LEU A 268 4.04 -16.54 -2.64
N PHE A 269 5.11 -16.06 -3.28
CA PHE A 269 5.04 -15.30 -4.52
C PHE A 269 6.07 -15.73 -5.57
N GLY A 270 7.06 -16.56 -5.25
CA GLY A 270 8.09 -17.00 -6.20
C GLY A 270 9.05 -15.87 -6.60
N VAL A 271 9.26 -14.88 -5.73
CA VAL A 271 10.08 -13.69 -6.03
C VAL A 271 11.10 -13.42 -4.93
N ASP A 272 12.26 -12.88 -5.32
CA ASP A 272 13.34 -12.53 -4.39
C ASP A 272 13.02 -11.24 -3.63
N LYS A 273 12.39 -10.30 -4.33
CA LYS A 273 11.98 -9.00 -3.79
C LYS A 273 10.49 -8.82 -4.05
N GLY A 274 9.76 -8.59 -2.97
CA GLY A 274 8.30 -8.58 -3.00
C GLY A 274 7.69 -7.38 -2.29
N PRO A 275 6.42 -7.51 -1.88
CA PRO A 275 5.73 -6.54 -1.04
C PRO A 275 6.40 -6.41 0.34
N SER A 276 5.87 -5.55 1.21
CA SER A 276 6.34 -5.51 2.60
C SER A 276 5.68 -6.62 3.42
N VAL A 277 6.41 -7.27 4.35
CA VAL A 277 5.81 -8.28 5.23
C VAL A 277 4.58 -7.75 5.98
N PRO A 278 4.60 -6.52 6.56
CA PRO A 278 3.39 -5.95 7.15
C PRO A 278 2.24 -5.81 6.14
N GLY A 279 2.51 -5.36 4.91
CA GLY A 279 1.49 -5.21 3.87
C GLY A 279 0.89 -6.54 3.39
N VAL A 280 1.67 -7.62 3.39
CA VAL A 280 1.16 -8.98 3.11
C VAL A 280 0.19 -9.41 4.21
N ARG A 281 0.60 -9.28 5.47
CA ARG A 281 -0.21 -9.66 6.64
C ARG A 281 -1.48 -8.81 6.76
N GLU A 282 -1.37 -7.51 6.52
CA GLU A 282 -2.50 -6.58 6.54
C GLU A 282 -3.53 -6.90 5.44
N ARG A 283 -3.06 -7.29 4.25
CA ARG A 283 -3.95 -7.65 3.15
C ARG A 283 -4.64 -9.01 3.33
N PHE A 284 -3.88 -10.03 3.71
CA PHE A 284 -4.38 -11.42 3.67
C PHE A 284 -4.79 -11.94 5.05
N GLY A 285 -4.29 -11.34 6.13
CA GLY A 285 -4.37 -11.92 7.47
C GLY A 285 -3.36 -13.04 7.66
N ASP A 286 -3.01 -13.30 8.92
CA ASP A 286 -1.99 -14.31 9.27
C ASP A 286 -2.42 -15.73 8.89
N GLU A 287 -3.72 -16.04 9.00
CA GLU A 287 -4.23 -17.37 8.69
C GLU A 287 -4.09 -17.70 7.19
N ARG A 288 -4.52 -16.81 6.29
CA ARG A 288 -4.36 -17.05 4.84
C ARG A 288 -2.90 -17.09 4.42
N VAL A 289 -2.02 -16.33 5.09
CA VAL A 289 -0.57 -16.42 4.88
C VAL A 289 -0.07 -17.81 5.28
N ARG A 290 -0.47 -18.31 6.45
CA ARG A 290 -0.12 -19.66 6.92
C ARG A 290 -0.63 -20.75 5.98
N GLU A 291 -1.90 -20.68 5.55
CA GLU A 291 -2.50 -21.61 4.60
C GLU A 291 -1.72 -21.65 3.28
N ALA A 292 -1.29 -20.48 2.77
CA ALA A 292 -0.51 -20.39 1.55
C ALA A 292 0.89 -21.01 1.70
N LEU A 293 1.55 -20.85 2.86
CA LEU A 293 2.81 -21.52 3.16
C LEU A 293 2.64 -23.05 3.23
N LEU A 294 1.56 -23.54 3.84
CA LEU A 294 1.23 -24.97 3.85
C LEU A 294 0.96 -25.51 2.44
N ALA A 295 0.28 -24.74 1.58
CA ALA A 295 0.06 -25.11 0.19
C ALA A 295 1.39 -25.25 -0.57
N TYR A 296 2.29 -24.28 -0.39
CA TYR A 296 3.64 -24.33 -0.94
C TYR A 296 4.42 -25.57 -0.46
N LEU A 297 4.45 -25.84 0.85
CA LEU A 297 5.16 -27.01 1.40
C LEU A 297 4.62 -28.34 0.85
N ARG A 298 3.31 -28.44 0.60
CA ARG A 298 2.67 -29.65 0.11
C ARG A 298 2.82 -29.87 -1.39
N THR A 299 2.77 -28.79 -2.18
CA THR A 299 2.57 -28.87 -3.65
C THR A 299 3.43 -27.91 -4.47
N GLY A 300 4.09 -26.95 -3.84
CA GLY A 300 4.79 -25.84 -4.51
C GLY A 300 3.87 -24.73 -5.04
N GLU A 301 2.56 -24.84 -4.84
CA GLU A 301 1.57 -23.85 -5.27
C GLU A 301 1.70 -22.52 -4.51
N ARG A 302 1.31 -21.43 -5.18
CA ARG A 302 1.45 -20.05 -4.68
C ARG A 302 0.13 -19.27 -4.81
N PRO A 303 -0.93 -19.68 -4.07
CA PRO A 303 -2.28 -19.15 -4.27
C PRO A 303 -2.39 -17.64 -4.06
N LEU A 304 -1.59 -17.04 -3.17
CA LEU A 304 -1.60 -15.59 -2.98
C LEU A 304 -1.02 -14.82 -4.18
N ARG A 305 -0.07 -15.40 -4.93
CA ARG A 305 0.43 -14.81 -6.17
C ARG A 305 -0.67 -14.71 -7.22
N GLU A 306 -1.43 -15.79 -7.39
CA GLU A 306 -2.53 -15.87 -8.35
C GLU A 306 -3.64 -14.89 -7.98
N ALA A 307 -4.01 -14.82 -6.69
CA ALA A 307 -4.97 -13.85 -6.20
C ALA A 307 -4.53 -12.40 -6.49
N VAL A 308 -3.27 -12.05 -6.21
CA VAL A 308 -2.75 -10.70 -6.50
C VAL A 308 -2.76 -10.41 -8.00
N ALA A 309 -2.38 -11.37 -8.83
CA ALA A 309 -2.37 -11.20 -10.29
C ALA A 309 -3.78 -11.01 -10.86
N ALA A 310 -4.75 -11.79 -10.38
CA ALA A 310 -6.15 -11.69 -10.75
C ALA A 310 -6.74 -10.33 -10.33
N ASP A 311 -6.53 -9.91 -9.08
CA ASP A 311 -7.01 -8.62 -8.56
C ASP A 311 -6.40 -7.43 -9.31
N LEU A 312 -5.14 -7.53 -9.73
CA LEU A 312 -4.50 -6.49 -10.52
C LEU A 312 -5.08 -6.45 -11.94
N ALA A 313 -5.29 -7.61 -12.57
CA ALA A 313 -5.82 -7.73 -13.93
C ALA A 313 -7.29 -7.27 -14.03
N ALA A 314 -8.10 -7.51 -12.99
CA ALA A 314 -9.50 -7.06 -12.94
C ALA A 314 -9.64 -5.53 -13.04
N GLY A 315 -8.57 -4.75 -12.78
CA GLY A 315 -8.56 -3.28 -12.88
C GLY A 315 -9.44 -2.56 -11.85
N SER A 316 -10.29 -3.33 -11.17
CA SER A 316 -11.25 -2.95 -10.15
C SER A 316 -10.84 -3.73 -8.91
N GLY A 317 -10.21 -3.06 -7.94
CA GLY A 317 -10.34 -3.60 -6.58
C GLY A 317 -11.83 -3.69 -6.25
N PRO A 318 -12.26 -4.52 -5.27
CA PRO A 318 -13.57 -4.32 -4.66
C PRO A 318 -13.68 -2.83 -4.39
N GLY A 319 -14.68 -2.21 -5.01
CA GLY A 319 -14.77 -0.76 -5.07
C GLY A 319 -14.52 -0.19 -3.69
N LEU A 320 -13.93 0.99 -3.63
CA LEU A 320 -14.30 1.92 -2.57
C LEU A 320 -15.79 2.23 -2.79
N ASP A 321 -16.67 1.25 -2.60
CA ASP A 321 -18.03 1.47 -2.20
C ASP A 321 -17.88 1.93 -0.75
N PRO A 322 -18.06 3.22 -0.45
CA PRO A 322 -17.96 3.71 0.92
C PRO A 322 -18.99 3.07 1.86
N ASP A 323 -19.96 2.30 1.32
CA ASP A 323 -21.01 1.59 2.05
C ASP A 323 -20.70 0.11 2.39
N LEU A 324 -19.64 -0.48 1.84
CA LEU A 324 -19.20 -1.80 2.27
C LEU A 324 -18.22 -1.63 3.43
N GLY A 325 -18.79 -1.53 4.64
CA GLY A 325 -18.06 -1.63 5.89
C GLY A 325 -17.16 -2.89 5.93
N PRO A 326 -16.20 -2.94 6.87
CA PRO A 326 -15.21 -4.01 6.94
C PRO A 326 -15.90 -5.37 6.79
N SER A 327 -15.46 -6.15 5.81
CA SER A 327 -15.91 -7.52 5.60
C SER A 327 -15.97 -8.21 6.96
N PRO A 328 -17.14 -8.74 7.39
CA PRO A 328 -17.27 -9.29 8.72
C PRO A 328 -16.18 -10.35 8.87
N GLY A 329 -15.28 -10.14 9.82
CA GLY A 329 -14.29 -11.16 10.18
C GLY A 329 -15.01 -12.48 10.44
N PRO A 330 -14.33 -13.63 10.29
CA PRO A 330 -14.95 -14.93 10.51
C PRO A 330 -15.67 -14.88 11.87
N GLY A 331 -16.99 -14.96 11.82
CA GLY A 331 -17.82 -14.93 13.02
C GLY A 331 -17.34 -16.01 13.97
N PRO A 332 -17.45 -15.81 15.29
CA PRO A 332 -17.02 -16.79 16.26
C PRO A 332 -17.63 -18.14 15.91
N ALA A 333 -16.78 -19.16 15.72
CA ALA A 333 -17.20 -20.51 15.44
C ALA A 333 -18.29 -20.88 16.47
N SER A 334 -19.50 -21.12 15.98
CA SER A 334 -20.59 -21.59 16.81
C SER A 334 -20.13 -22.90 17.44
N GLY A 335 -20.02 -22.89 18.77
CA GLY A 335 -19.55 -24.04 19.54
C GLY A 335 -20.42 -25.27 19.28
N PRO A 336 -19.87 -26.48 19.48
CA PRO A 336 -20.60 -27.72 19.28
C PRO A 336 -21.83 -27.74 20.19
N GLY A 337 -23.00 -27.89 19.58
CA GLY A 337 -24.27 -28.06 20.28
C GLY A 337 -24.21 -29.25 21.23
N SER A 338 -24.65 -29.02 22.46
CA SER A 338 -24.82 -30.04 23.49
C SER A 338 -25.81 -31.10 23.03
N ASP A 339 -25.36 -32.36 22.99
CA ASP A 339 -26.21 -33.53 22.84
C ASP A 339 -27.19 -33.65 24.03
N PRO A 340 -28.51 -33.81 23.79
CA PRO A 340 -29.46 -34.17 24.83
C PRO A 340 -29.34 -35.66 25.19
N GLY A 341 -29.21 -35.92 26.48
CA GLY A 341 -28.93 -37.24 27.06
C GLY A 341 -29.97 -38.35 26.86
N PRO A 342 -29.62 -39.60 27.19
CA PRO A 342 -30.46 -40.77 26.95
C PRO A 342 -31.62 -40.86 27.95
N GLY A 343 -32.82 -41.06 27.41
CA GLY A 343 -34.05 -41.31 28.16
C GLY A 343 -34.00 -42.63 28.92
N SER A 344 -34.36 -42.56 30.21
CA SER A 344 -34.68 -43.71 31.04
C SER A 344 -36.00 -44.34 30.59
N GLY A 345 -35.93 -45.54 30.02
CA GLY A 345 -37.07 -46.39 29.69
C GLY A 345 -37.40 -47.35 30.84
N ALA A 346 -38.64 -47.31 31.28
CA ALA A 346 -39.21 -48.04 32.40
C ALA A 346 -39.22 -49.57 32.23
N ARG A 347 -39.00 -50.28 33.35
CA ARG A 347 -39.36 -51.69 33.53
C ARG A 347 -40.86 -51.78 33.82
N ALA A 348 -41.56 -52.65 33.09
CA ALA A 348 -42.91 -53.10 33.42
C ALA A 348 -42.86 -54.59 33.80
N ASP A 349 -43.47 -54.89 34.94
CA ASP A 349 -43.81 -56.22 35.44
C ASP A 349 -44.90 -56.89 34.60
N ALA A 350 -44.78 -58.21 34.42
CA ALA A 350 -45.85 -59.20 34.29
C ALA A 350 -45.18 -60.60 34.36
N SER A 351 -45.39 -61.38 35.43
CA SER A 351 -46.41 -62.43 35.54
C SER A 351 -46.32 -63.50 34.45
#